data_AF-A0A1F9MID5-F1
#
_entry.id   AF-A0A1F9MID5-F1
#
_cell.length_a   1.000
_cell.length_b   1.000
_cell.length_c   1.000
_cell.angle_alpha   90.00
_cell.angle_beta   90.00
_cell.angle_gamma   90.00
#
_symmetry.space_group_name_H-M   'P 1'
#
loop_
_entity.id
_entity.type
_entity.pdbx_description
1 polymer ?
#
loop_
_entity_poly.entity_id
_entity_poly.type
_entity_poly.pdbx_seq_one_letter_code
_entity_poly.pdbx_strand_id
1 'polypeptide(L)'
;MTDFLAAALDLEARGLSIIPTHEKAACCSWREYQKRRATPAELKHWFTGPSGGSVTGLAVILGPVSGDLVCRDFDVEGIFEKWATVHPGLAATLPTVRTGRGFHVYARHPGAKTCNLDDGELRASGSYILVPPSLHPSGASYRWINPFPAHVDQVPEVLDLVEAGFCLQRLLKTPEPPEDSRRLLKDVSMDRYHPPGDFDVAPFVPTAEGQRDHGLWTLARAVRRYYEPAAPEVADIFDRWYTLAVPIIKTKDRDLNQAEFYRKLVLVENPGTEWKAEALKLAPSCPLVPPPWSTVKRTAALVWAVNELLAVDGVFWLCCRDAGELLDVSHAAAAKLLLLLKTYHWLSVVRPPTPNRMANRYIFTGPGLPLP
;
A
#
# COMPACT_ATOMS: atom_id res chain seq x y z
N MET A 1 -0.59 -8.90 45.91
CA MET A 1 0.57 -8.61 45.05
C MET A 1 0.27 -9.15 43.68
N THR A 2 0.51 -8.36 42.63
CA THR A 2 0.36 -8.84 41.25
C THR A 2 1.38 -9.94 40.99
N ASP A 3 0.93 -11.14 40.63
CA ASP A 3 1.83 -12.26 40.35
C ASP A 3 2.27 -12.24 38.87
N PHE A 4 3.34 -11.49 38.60
CA PHE A 4 3.90 -11.39 37.25
C PHE A 4 4.47 -12.72 36.75
N LEU A 5 4.97 -13.58 37.65
CA LEU A 5 5.50 -14.89 37.25
C LEU A 5 4.36 -15.78 36.75
N ALA A 6 3.25 -15.87 37.48
CA ALA A 6 2.11 -16.67 37.06
C ALA A 6 1.58 -16.22 35.69
N ALA A 7 1.45 -14.90 35.48
CA ALA A 7 1.04 -14.36 34.19
C ALA A 7 2.04 -14.65 33.06
N ALA A 8 3.34 -14.53 33.34
CA ALA A 8 4.38 -14.81 32.35
C ALA A 8 4.40 -16.29 31.94
N LEU A 9 4.26 -17.21 32.89
CA LEU A 9 4.18 -18.65 32.62
C LEU A 9 2.91 -19.02 31.84
N ASP A 10 1.76 -18.43 32.20
CA ASP A 10 0.51 -18.64 31.47
C ASP A 10 0.60 -18.15 30.02
N LEU A 11 1.11 -16.93 29.80
CA LEU A 11 1.23 -16.38 28.44
C LEU A 11 2.29 -17.12 27.60
N GLU A 12 3.40 -17.56 28.22
CA GLU A 12 4.39 -18.40 27.52
C GLU A 12 3.79 -19.73 27.08
N ALA A 13 3.00 -20.39 27.96
CA ALA A 13 2.30 -21.63 27.63
C ALA A 13 1.27 -21.46 26.50
N ARG A 14 0.74 -20.24 26.30
CA ARG A 14 -0.14 -19.89 25.16
C ARG A 14 0.63 -19.62 23.86
N GLY A 15 1.95 -19.79 23.86
CA GLY A 15 2.82 -19.67 22.70
C GLY A 15 3.48 -18.30 22.52
N LEU A 16 3.46 -17.43 23.53
CA LEU A 16 4.00 -16.06 23.45
C LEU A 16 5.45 -15.97 23.98
N SER A 17 6.27 -15.14 23.34
CA SER A 17 7.62 -14.82 23.84
C SER A 17 7.55 -13.67 24.84
N ILE A 18 7.76 -13.98 26.12
CA ILE A 18 7.60 -13.03 27.23
C ILE A 18 8.95 -12.56 27.76
N ILE A 19 9.04 -11.26 28.08
CA ILE A 19 10.20 -10.62 28.72
C ILE A 19 9.77 -9.75 29.92
N PRO A 20 10.63 -9.59 30.94
CA PRO A 20 10.36 -8.73 32.09
C PRO A 20 10.53 -7.24 31.74
N THR A 21 9.72 -6.38 32.35
CA THR A 21 9.86 -4.92 32.19
C THR A 21 9.92 -4.19 33.53
N HIS A 22 10.67 -3.09 33.55
CA HIS A 22 10.57 -2.03 34.55
C HIS A 22 9.98 -0.82 33.84
N GLU A 23 8.80 -0.38 34.29
CA GLU A 23 7.97 0.59 33.61
C GLU A 23 7.71 0.12 32.17
N LYS A 24 8.23 0.83 31.17
CA LYS A 24 8.07 0.51 29.74
C LYS A 24 9.31 -0.16 29.11
N ALA A 25 10.40 -0.29 29.86
CA ALA A 25 11.68 -0.78 29.35
C ALA A 25 11.88 -2.25 29.72
N ALA A 26 12.42 -3.03 28.78
CA ALA A 26 12.84 -4.40 29.05
C ALA A 26 13.99 -4.43 30.08
N CYS A 27 13.91 -5.31 31.07
CA CYS A 27 14.97 -5.49 32.08
C CYS A 27 16.13 -6.35 31.57
N CYS A 28 16.03 -6.91 30.38
CA CYS A 28 17.02 -7.81 29.79
C CYS A 28 17.30 -7.45 28.33
N SER A 29 18.45 -7.93 27.82
CA SER A 29 18.66 -7.97 26.37
C SER A 29 17.62 -8.90 25.75
N TRP A 30 16.81 -8.38 24.84
CA TRP A 30 15.66 -9.11 24.29
C TRP A 30 15.84 -9.59 22.85
N ARG A 31 16.99 -9.28 22.23
CA ARG A 31 17.27 -9.60 20.82
C ARG A 31 17.24 -11.10 20.53
N GLU A 32 17.72 -11.93 21.46
CA GLU A 32 17.65 -13.38 21.32
C GLU A 32 16.22 -13.92 21.38
N TYR A 33 15.37 -13.28 22.20
CA TYR A 33 13.99 -13.71 22.41
C TYR A 33 13.05 -13.31 21.26
N GLN A 34 13.58 -12.62 20.23
CA GLN A 34 12.93 -12.47 18.92
C GLN A 34 13.01 -13.75 18.07
N LYS A 35 13.89 -14.70 18.43
CA LYS A 35 14.13 -15.95 17.67
C LYS A 35 13.71 -17.20 18.44
N ARG A 36 13.68 -17.13 19.77
CA ARG A 36 13.24 -18.23 20.66
C ARG A 36 12.40 -17.68 21.80
N ARG A 37 11.55 -18.49 22.43
CA ARG A 37 10.88 -18.12 23.68
C ARG A 37 11.81 -18.30 24.87
N ALA A 38 11.58 -17.53 25.92
CA ALA A 38 12.23 -17.75 27.22
C ALA A 38 11.70 -19.04 27.85
N THR A 39 12.59 -19.78 28.49
CA THR A 39 12.24 -21.01 29.21
C THR A 39 11.53 -20.68 30.53
N PRO A 40 10.74 -21.61 31.09
CA PRO A 40 10.15 -21.42 32.42
C PRO A 40 11.18 -21.12 33.52
N ALA A 41 12.42 -21.61 33.39
CA ALA A 41 13.50 -21.32 34.33
C ALA A 41 14.00 -19.88 34.20
N GLU A 42 14.17 -19.36 32.97
CA GLU A 42 14.52 -17.96 32.71
C GLU A 42 13.43 -17.01 33.23
N LEU A 43 12.14 -17.33 32.98
CA LEU A 43 11.01 -16.56 33.50
C LEU A 43 11.02 -16.53 35.04
N LYS A 44 11.14 -17.68 35.70
CA LYS A 44 11.28 -17.74 37.17
C LYS A 44 12.43 -16.87 37.66
N HIS A 45 13.60 -16.99 37.04
CA HIS A 45 14.75 -16.19 37.42
C HIS A 45 14.48 -14.69 37.34
N TRP A 46 13.83 -14.21 36.28
CA TRP A 46 13.53 -12.78 36.12
C TRP A 46 12.48 -12.26 37.11
N PHE A 47 11.40 -13.00 37.32
CA PHE A 47 10.26 -12.53 38.11
C PHE A 47 10.36 -12.83 39.61
N THR A 48 11.24 -13.75 40.04
CA THR A 48 11.44 -14.09 41.47
C THR A 48 12.88 -13.94 41.96
N GLY A 49 13.85 -13.72 41.07
CA GLY A 49 15.26 -13.55 41.44
C GLY A 49 15.56 -12.21 42.11
N PRO A 50 16.85 -11.92 42.40
CA PRO A 50 17.28 -10.66 43.03
C PRO A 50 16.83 -9.40 42.26
N SER A 51 16.67 -9.52 40.95
CA SER A 51 16.18 -8.46 40.05
C SER A 51 14.65 -8.33 40.04
N GLY A 52 13.92 -9.33 40.54
CA GLY A 52 12.45 -9.38 40.53
C GLY A 52 11.79 -8.25 41.33
N GLY A 53 12.48 -7.71 42.34
CA GLY A 53 12.01 -6.55 43.12
C GLY A 53 11.88 -5.26 42.30
N SER A 54 12.57 -5.16 41.16
CA SER A 54 12.48 -4.03 40.23
C SER A 54 11.51 -4.29 39.07
N VAL A 55 10.97 -5.49 38.91
CA VAL A 55 10.06 -5.78 37.81
C VAL A 55 8.67 -5.21 38.12
N THR A 56 8.16 -4.37 37.23
CA THR A 56 6.83 -3.75 37.36
C THR A 56 5.89 -4.15 36.22
N GLY A 57 6.34 -5.02 35.32
CA GLY A 57 5.51 -5.59 34.27
C GLY A 57 6.21 -6.67 33.44
N LEU A 58 5.53 -7.04 32.37
CA LEU A 58 5.96 -7.99 31.36
C LEU A 58 5.50 -7.50 29.98
N ALA A 59 6.28 -7.83 28.97
CA ALA A 59 5.96 -7.54 27.58
C ALA A 59 6.00 -8.81 26.74
N VAL A 60 5.20 -8.82 25.68
CA VAL A 60 5.27 -9.82 24.63
C VAL A 60 6.11 -9.30 23.47
N ILE A 61 7.03 -10.12 22.97
CA ILE A 61 7.72 -9.86 21.71
C ILE A 61 6.82 -10.28 20.56
N LEU A 62 6.61 -9.37 19.61
CA LEU A 62 5.72 -9.54 18.47
C LEU A 62 6.45 -10.16 17.27
N GLY A 63 5.66 -10.70 16.32
CA GLY A 63 6.14 -11.36 15.12
C GLY A 63 6.26 -12.88 15.24
N PRO A 64 7.09 -13.53 14.39
CA PRO A 64 7.07 -14.98 14.20
C PRO A 64 7.27 -15.81 15.48
N VAL A 65 8.09 -15.33 16.43
CA VAL A 65 8.34 -16.04 17.71
C VAL A 65 7.10 -16.21 18.59
N SER A 66 6.10 -15.36 18.35
CA SER A 66 4.78 -15.38 18.99
C SER A 66 3.70 -15.66 17.95
N GLY A 67 3.95 -16.52 16.96
CA GLY A 67 2.94 -16.93 15.97
C GLY A 67 2.47 -15.80 15.05
N ASP A 68 3.39 -14.95 14.60
CA ASP A 68 3.10 -13.79 13.74
C ASP A 68 2.14 -12.76 14.38
N LEU A 69 2.15 -12.69 15.72
CA LEU A 69 1.35 -11.73 16.47
C LEU A 69 1.75 -10.29 16.12
N VAL A 70 0.76 -9.48 15.81
CA VAL A 70 0.86 -8.04 15.62
C VAL A 70 -0.09 -7.34 16.59
N CYS A 71 0.18 -6.06 16.84
CA CYS A 71 -0.66 -5.25 17.69
C CYS A 71 -0.93 -3.90 17.03
N ARG A 72 -2.20 -3.53 16.90
CA ARG A 72 -2.59 -2.15 16.67
C ARG A 72 -2.69 -1.42 18.01
N ASP A 73 -1.78 -0.48 18.24
CA ASP A 73 -1.77 0.43 19.38
C ASP A 73 -2.57 1.69 19.04
N PHE A 74 -3.76 1.80 19.64
CA PHE A 74 -4.61 2.98 19.58
C PHE A 74 -4.33 3.85 20.81
N ASP A 75 -3.30 4.68 20.75
CA ASP A 75 -2.91 5.58 21.85
C ASP A 75 -3.44 7.01 21.72
N VAL A 76 -4.23 7.27 20.66
CA VAL A 76 -4.97 8.51 20.41
C VAL A 76 -6.42 8.35 20.86
N GLU A 77 -6.88 9.29 21.69
CA GLU A 77 -8.22 9.28 22.29
C GLU A 77 -9.34 9.25 21.23
N GLY A 78 -10.34 8.39 21.43
CA GLY A 78 -11.52 8.29 20.57
C GLY A 78 -11.30 7.54 19.25
N ILE A 79 -10.06 7.17 18.89
CA ILE A 79 -9.78 6.45 17.64
C ILE A 79 -10.22 4.98 17.74
N PHE A 80 -9.97 4.32 18.87
CA PHE A 80 -10.40 2.94 19.07
C PHE A 80 -11.92 2.80 18.95
N GLU A 81 -12.69 3.71 19.56
CA GLU A 81 -14.15 3.68 19.54
C GLU A 81 -14.69 3.86 18.12
N LYS A 82 -14.08 4.75 17.33
CA LYS A 82 -14.39 4.91 15.90
C LYS A 82 -14.05 3.65 15.13
N TRP A 83 -12.87 3.07 15.33
CA TRP A 83 -12.46 1.83 14.69
C TRP A 83 -13.42 0.68 15.03
N ALA A 84 -13.79 0.52 16.29
CA ALA A 84 -14.72 -0.50 16.75
C ALA A 84 -16.14 -0.34 16.18
N THR A 85 -16.56 0.91 15.92
CA THR A 85 -17.85 1.19 15.25
C THR A 85 -17.82 0.76 13.78
N VAL A 86 -16.68 0.94 13.10
CA VAL A 86 -16.50 0.54 11.70
C VAL A 86 -16.27 -0.97 11.55
N HIS A 87 -15.58 -1.59 12.52
CA HIS A 87 -15.22 -3.01 12.52
C HIS A 87 -15.79 -3.75 13.74
N PRO A 88 -17.12 -3.79 13.93
CA PRO A 88 -17.73 -4.34 15.14
C PRO A 88 -17.42 -5.82 15.35
N GLY A 89 -17.33 -6.60 14.26
CA GLY A 89 -16.94 -8.01 14.32
C GLY A 89 -15.52 -8.20 14.87
N LEU A 90 -14.55 -7.46 14.32
CA LEU A 90 -13.15 -7.54 14.77
C LEU A 90 -13.00 -7.03 16.20
N ALA A 91 -13.67 -5.94 16.56
CA ALA A 91 -13.64 -5.41 17.92
C ALA A 91 -14.21 -6.40 18.96
N ALA A 92 -15.21 -7.20 18.57
CA ALA A 92 -15.80 -8.23 19.42
C ALA A 92 -14.90 -9.48 19.56
N THR A 93 -14.12 -9.83 18.53
CA THR A 93 -13.38 -11.10 18.49
C THR A 93 -11.89 -10.97 18.81
N LEU A 94 -11.25 -9.85 18.48
CA LEU A 94 -9.80 -9.71 18.61
C LEU A 94 -9.39 -9.44 20.06
N PRO A 95 -8.35 -10.12 20.59
CA PRO A 95 -7.85 -9.87 21.93
C PRO A 95 -7.50 -8.40 22.08
N THR A 96 -7.97 -7.78 23.16
CA THR A 96 -7.89 -6.34 23.33
C THR A 96 -7.53 -5.99 24.76
N VAL A 97 -6.54 -5.13 24.92
CA VAL A 97 -6.08 -4.63 26.22
C VAL A 97 -6.43 -3.16 26.33
N ARG A 98 -7.06 -2.77 27.43
CA ARG A 98 -7.15 -1.36 27.84
C ARG A 98 -5.82 -0.92 28.42
N THR A 99 -5.28 0.17 27.90
CA THR A 99 -4.04 0.80 28.37
C THR A 99 -4.38 2.05 29.21
N GLY A 100 -3.37 2.77 29.69
CA GLY A 100 -3.60 4.01 30.44
C GLY A 100 -4.28 5.11 29.61
N ARG A 101 -4.11 5.14 28.29
CA ARG A 101 -4.65 6.19 27.40
C ARG A 101 -5.49 5.65 26.23
N GLY A 102 -5.44 4.34 25.98
CA GLY A 102 -5.81 3.78 24.70
C GLY A 102 -6.10 2.29 24.75
N PHE A 103 -5.85 1.60 23.64
CA PHE A 103 -6.11 0.18 23.48
C PHE A 103 -5.03 -0.51 22.65
N HIS A 104 -4.62 -1.71 23.06
CA HIS A 104 -3.85 -2.62 22.21
C HIS A 104 -4.80 -3.67 21.65
N VAL A 105 -4.92 -3.78 20.33
CA VAL A 105 -5.72 -4.82 19.67
C VAL A 105 -4.80 -5.76 18.92
N TYR A 106 -4.89 -7.04 19.24
CA TYR A 106 -3.98 -8.06 18.72
C TYR A 106 -4.62 -8.86 17.58
N ALA A 107 -3.81 -9.17 16.57
CA ALA A 107 -4.17 -10.07 15.47
C ALA A 107 -2.94 -10.87 15.05
N ARG A 108 -3.10 -11.85 14.16
CA ARG A 108 -1.97 -12.48 13.47
C ARG A 108 -1.83 -11.92 12.06
N HIS A 109 -0.61 -11.64 11.64
CA HIS A 109 -0.29 -11.30 10.25
C HIS A 109 1.19 -11.54 9.94
N PRO A 110 1.51 -12.46 9.02
CA PRO A 110 2.90 -12.75 8.67
C PRO A 110 3.54 -11.59 7.91
N GLY A 111 4.81 -11.31 8.21
CA GLY A 111 5.61 -10.33 7.46
C GLY A 111 5.28 -8.85 7.71
N ALA A 112 4.38 -8.54 8.65
CA ALA A 112 4.12 -7.16 9.05
C ALA A 112 5.37 -6.47 9.62
N LYS A 113 5.46 -5.16 9.39
CA LYS A 113 6.49 -4.30 9.95
C LYS A 113 5.89 -3.27 10.87
N THR A 114 6.64 -2.97 11.92
CA THR A 114 6.29 -1.89 12.84
C THR A 114 6.25 -0.56 12.09
N CYS A 115 5.19 0.22 12.29
CA CYS A 115 5.04 1.55 11.73
C CYS A 115 4.25 2.51 12.60
N ASN A 116 4.64 3.78 12.53
CA ASN A 116 3.90 4.89 13.14
C ASN A 116 2.85 5.41 12.15
N LEU A 117 1.70 5.79 12.69
CA LEU A 117 0.53 6.27 11.97
C LEU A 117 0.05 7.57 12.63
N ASP A 118 -0.75 8.34 11.91
CA ASP A 118 -1.27 9.61 12.44
C ASP A 118 -2.27 9.39 13.61
N ASP A 119 -2.77 8.17 13.75
CA ASP A 119 -3.80 7.73 14.69
C ASP A 119 -3.33 6.54 15.57
N GLY A 120 -2.02 6.44 15.79
CA GLY A 120 -1.38 5.45 16.66
C GLY A 120 -0.23 4.70 15.99
N GLU A 121 -0.08 3.41 16.30
CA GLU A 121 1.02 2.61 15.77
C GLU A 121 0.61 1.17 15.45
N LEU A 122 1.14 0.59 14.37
CA LEU A 122 1.17 -0.85 14.18
C LEU A 122 2.50 -1.37 14.72
N ARG A 123 2.46 -2.27 15.70
CA ARG A 123 3.63 -2.96 16.26
C ARG A 123 3.65 -4.39 15.74
N ALA A 124 4.78 -4.81 15.19
CA ALA A 124 4.93 -6.14 14.57
C ALA A 124 6.34 -6.71 14.84
N SER A 125 6.83 -7.57 13.96
CA SER A 125 8.14 -8.24 14.11
C SER A 125 9.26 -7.26 14.45
N GLY A 126 10.09 -7.64 15.43
CA GLY A 126 11.19 -6.80 15.91
C GLY A 126 10.77 -5.71 16.90
N SER A 127 9.58 -5.82 17.50
CA SER A 127 9.13 -4.96 18.59
C SER A 127 8.54 -5.79 19.73
N TYR A 128 8.35 -5.18 20.89
CA TYR A 128 7.61 -5.76 22.01
C TYR A 128 6.54 -4.77 22.48
N ILE A 129 5.53 -5.27 23.16
CA ILE A 129 4.48 -4.45 23.75
C ILE A 129 4.08 -4.95 25.14
N LEU A 130 3.76 -4.02 26.04
CA LEU A 130 3.35 -4.36 27.40
C LEU A 130 1.99 -5.07 27.38
N VAL A 131 1.88 -6.09 28.23
CA VAL A 131 0.65 -6.90 28.39
C VAL A 131 0.19 -6.90 29.84
N PRO A 132 -1.10 -7.17 30.12
CA PRO A 132 -1.57 -7.36 31.48
C PRO A 132 -0.79 -8.48 32.21
N PRO A 133 -0.55 -8.36 33.52
CA PRO A 133 -1.02 -7.29 34.43
C PRO A 133 -0.01 -6.13 34.63
N SER A 134 0.80 -5.78 33.63
CA SER A 134 1.83 -4.72 33.75
C SER A 134 1.29 -3.38 34.27
N LEU A 135 2.18 -2.61 34.90
CA LEU A 135 1.87 -1.28 35.42
C LEU A 135 2.47 -0.18 34.52
N HIS A 136 1.65 0.81 34.18
CA HIS A 136 2.12 2.03 33.53
C HIS A 136 2.74 2.97 34.58
N PRO A 137 3.76 3.77 34.23
CA PRO A 137 4.36 4.76 35.15
C PRO A 137 3.37 5.72 35.81
N SER A 138 2.25 6.00 35.13
CA SER A 138 1.17 6.86 35.67
C SER A 138 0.26 6.16 36.69
N GLY A 139 0.55 4.90 37.06
CA GLY A 139 -0.28 4.10 37.97
C GLY A 139 -1.44 3.35 37.30
N ALA A 140 -1.68 3.53 36.00
CA ALA A 140 -2.70 2.76 35.28
C ALA A 140 -2.23 1.31 35.04
N SER A 141 -3.09 0.33 35.29
CA SER A 141 -2.80 -1.08 34.99
C SER A 141 -3.33 -1.47 33.61
N TYR A 142 -2.54 -2.23 32.85
CA TYR A 142 -3.00 -2.85 31.61
C TYR A 142 -3.99 -3.97 31.95
N ARG A 143 -5.14 -4.03 31.27
CA ARG A 143 -6.19 -5.02 31.53
C ARG A 143 -6.77 -5.57 30.24
N TRP A 144 -7.00 -6.88 30.18
CA TRP A 144 -7.75 -7.50 29.09
C TRP A 144 -9.21 -7.05 29.14
N ILE A 145 -9.70 -6.51 28.02
CA ILE A 145 -11.13 -6.25 27.77
C ILE A 145 -11.72 -7.40 26.95
N ASN A 146 -10.98 -7.84 25.94
CA ASN A 146 -11.19 -9.14 25.32
C ASN A 146 -9.97 -10.03 25.63
N PRO A 147 -10.13 -11.15 26.38
CA PRO A 147 -9.01 -11.97 26.82
C PRO A 147 -8.21 -12.55 25.66
N PHE A 148 -6.91 -12.76 25.91
CA PHE A 148 -6.10 -13.57 25.02
C PHE A 148 -6.60 -15.02 25.01
N PRO A 149 -6.69 -15.69 23.84
CA PRO A 149 -7.19 -17.06 23.75
C PRO A 149 -6.24 -18.07 24.41
N ALA A 150 -6.65 -19.34 24.45
CA ALA A 150 -5.88 -20.41 25.09
C ALA A 150 -4.57 -20.75 24.34
N HIS A 151 -4.48 -20.41 23.05
CA HIS A 151 -3.25 -20.52 22.29
C HIS A 151 -3.18 -19.44 21.21
N VAL A 152 -1.98 -18.99 20.84
CA VAL A 152 -1.77 -17.93 19.85
C VAL A 152 -2.32 -18.29 18.47
N ASP A 153 -2.41 -19.58 18.12
CA ASP A 153 -3.03 -20.03 16.86
C ASP A 153 -4.55 -19.78 16.78
N GLN A 154 -5.19 -19.48 17.91
CA GLN A 154 -6.61 -19.12 17.95
C GLN A 154 -6.84 -17.61 17.81
N VAL A 155 -5.77 -16.81 17.83
CA VAL A 155 -5.88 -15.38 17.52
C VAL A 155 -6.20 -15.26 16.02
N PRO A 156 -7.29 -14.55 15.63
CA PRO A 156 -7.64 -14.44 14.23
C PRO A 156 -6.50 -13.87 13.38
N GLU A 157 -6.26 -14.52 12.25
CA GLU A 157 -5.37 -14.01 11.22
C GLU A 157 -6.12 -12.97 10.38
N VAL A 158 -5.51 -11.80 10.24
CA VAL A 158 -6.02 -10.71 9.42
C VAL A 158 -5.20 -10.68 8.14
N LEU A 159 -5.83 -11.03 7.02
CA LEU A 159 -5.15 -11.10 5.72
C LEU A 159 -4.77 -9.72 5.19
N ASP A 160 -5.63 -8.72 5.41
CA ASP A 160 -5.39 -7.33 5.03
C ASP A 160 -5.48 -6.41 6.26
N LEU A 161 -4.31 -5.99 6.77
CA LEU A 161 -4.24 -5.06 7.91
C LEU A 161 -4.79 -3.67 7.57
N VAL A 162 -4.89 -3.29 6.30
CA VAL A 162 -5.48 -2.02 5.90
C VAL A 162 -7.00 -2.12 5.95
N GLU A 163 -7.57 -3.19 5.40
CA GLU A 163 -9.01 -3.45 5.47
C GLU A 163 -9.49 -3.60 6.92
N ALA A 164 -8.70 -4.25 7.76
CA ALA A 164 -9.00 -4.37 9.19
C ALA A 164 -8.78 -3.07 9.99
N GLY A 165 -8.32 -1.98 9.36
CA GLY A 165 -8.03 -0.71 10.05
C GLY A 165 -6.79 -0.73 10.95
N PHE A 166 -5.93 -1.74 10.83
CA PHE A 166 -4.70 -1.91 11.61
C PHE A 166 -3.54 -1.04 11.08
N CYS A 167 -3.53 -0.67 9.79
CA CYS A 167 -2.57 0.30 9.29
C CYS A 167 -3.12 1.14 8.14
N LEU A 168 -2.64 2.38 8.04
CA LEU A 168 -2.80 3.16 6.82
C LEU A 168 -1.84 2.58 5.78
N GLN A 169 -2.28 2.50 4.52
CA GLN A 169 -1.69 1.75 3.38
C GLN A 169 -0.20 2.02 3.04
N ARG A 170 0.55 2.77 3.85
CA ARG A 170 1.90 3.22 3.55
C ARG A 170 3.01 2.18 3.81
N LEU A 171 2.78 1.07 4.52
CA LEU A 171 3.89 0.25 5.05
C LEU A 171 3.86 -1.28 4.86
N LEU A 172 2.97 -1.85 4.07
CA LEU A 172 3.05 -3.27 3.69
C LEU A 172 3.71 -3.44 2.31
N LYS A 173 4.92 -4.02 2.31
CA LYS A 173 5.48 -4.64 1.09
C LYS A 173 4.62 -5.87 0.80
N THR A 174 3.93 -5.89 -0.34
CA THR A 174 3.14 -7.02 -0.81
C THR A 174 4.04 -8.25 -1.04
N PRO A 175 3.61 -9.49 -0.68
CA PRO A 175 4.25 -10.70 -1.17
C PRO A 175 3.99 -10.85 -2.67
N GLU A 176 4.95 -11.41 -3.42
CA GLU A 176 4.74 -11.74 -4.83
C GLU A 176 3.61 -12.79 -4.98
N PRO A 177 2.76 -12.71 -6.01
CA PRO A 177 1.74 -13.71 -6.26
C PRO A 177 2.36 -15.06 -6.66
N PRO A 178 1.72 -16.20 -6.33
CA PRO A 178 2.22 -17.52 -6.71
C PRO A 178 2.36 -17.68 -8.22
N GLU A 179 3.39 -18.42 -8.66
CA GLU A 179 3.76 -18.62 -10.07
C GLU A 179 2.66 -19.23 -10.96
N ASP A 180 1.61 -19.82 -10.38
CA ASP A 180 0.62 -20.61 -11.11
C ASP A 180 -0.44 -19.75 -11.84
N SER A 181 -0.56 -18.46 -11.51
CA SER A 181 -1.50 -17.54 -12.18
C SER A 181 -1.11 -17.21 -13.63
N ARG A 182 0.10 -17.59 -14.08
CA ARG A 182 0.60 -17.31 -15.44
C ARG A 182 0.00 -18.20 -16.53
N ARG A 183 -0.65 -19.32 -16.17
CA ARG A 183 -1.09 -20.32 -17.17
C ARG A 183 -2.48 -20.11 -17.75
N LEU A 184 -3.36 -19.33 -17.11
CA LEU A 184 -4.75 -19.14 -17.56
C LEU A 184 -4.98 -17.89 -18.43
N LEU A 185 -3.94 -17.07 -18.67
CA LEU A 185 -4.07 -15.76 -19.34
C LEU A 185 -3.75 -15.77 -20.84
N LYS A 186 -3.58 -16.92 -21.48
CA LYS A 186 -3.15 -16.99 -22.89
C LYS A 186 -4.26 -16.89 -23.93
N ASP A 187 -5.55 -16.96 -23.56
CA ASP A 187 -6.62 -17.16 -24.55
C ASP A 187 -7.62 -16.00 -24.71
N VAL A 188 -7.31 -14.79 -24.23
CA VAL A 188 -8.11 -13.60 -24.61
C VAL A 188 -7.36 -12.79 -25.64
N SER A 189 -7.59 -13.13 -26.91
CA SER A 189 -7.31 -12.26 -28.06
C SER A 189 -8.09 -10.95 -27.88
N MET A 190 -7.38 -9.87 -27.57
CA MET A 190 -7.92 -8.50 -27.68
C MET A 190 -7.46 -7.90 -29.01
N ASP A 191 -8.42 -7.65 -29.90
CA ASP A 191 -8.27 -6.80 -31.07
C ASP A 191 -7.74 -5.41 -30.64
N ARG A 192 -6.45 -5.15 -30.88
CA ARG A 192 -5.87 -3.81 -30.72
C ARG A 192 -6.17 -3.00 -31.97
N TYR A 193 -6.88 -1.89 -31.79
CA TYR A 193 -7.28 -0.94 -32.84
C TYR A 193 -6.06 -0.46 -33.65
N HIS A 194 -5.96 -0.88 -34.91
CA HIS A 194 -5.02 -0.32 -35.88
C HIS A 194 -5.49 1.11 -36.23
N PRO A 195 -4.64 2.15 -36.13
CA PRO A 195 -4.98 3.45 -36.65
C PRO A 195 -5.17 3.33 -38.18
N PRO A 196 -6.19 3.96 -38.76
CA PRO A 196 -6.39 3.94 -40.21
C PRO A 196 -5.29 4.76 -40.89
N GLY A 197 -4.28 4.10 -41.48
CA GLY A 197 -3.29 4.76 -42.34
C GLY A 197 -2.26 5.67 -41.64
N ASP A 198 -1.33 6.18 -42.46
CA ASP A 198 -0.02 6.77 -42.15
C ASP A 198 0.13 7.46 -40.77
N PHE A 199 0.84 6.80 -39.86
CA PHE A 199 1.29 7.39 -38.60
C PHE A 199 2.22 8.58 -38.87
N ASP A 200 1.81 9.79 -38.52
CA ASP A 200 2.61 11.01 -38.70
C ASP A 200 3.71 11.12 -37.66
N VAL A 201 4.96 11.20 -38.12
CA VAL A 201 6.16 11.29 -37.28
C VAL A 201 6.61 12.73 -37.02
N ALA A 202 6.15 13.70 -37.82
CA ALA A 202 6.64 15.08 -37.80
C ALA A 202 6.54 15.77 -36.43
N PRO A 203 5.46 15.61 -35.63
CA PRO A 203 5.36 16.23 -34.30
C PRO A 203 6.44 15.78 -33.31
N PHE A 204 7.10 14.64 -33.57
CA PHE A 204 8.07 14.04 -32.68
C PHE A 204 9.52 14.31 -33.12
N VAL A 205 9.72 14.93 -34.28
CA VAL A 205 11.05 15.27 -34.80
C VAL A 205 11.65 16.43 -33.99
N PRO A 206 12.91 16.32 -33.53
CA PRO A 206 13.61 17.42 -32.85
C PRO A 206 13.58 18.71 -33.67
N THR A 207 13.38 19.86 -33.03
CA THR A 207 13.47 21.17 -33.69
C THR A 207 14.81 21.87 -33.46
N ALA A 208 15.60 21.40 -32.49
CA ALA A 208 16.94 21.87 -32.19
C ALA A 208 17.86 20.75 -31.68
N GLU A 209 19.18 20.99 -31.76
CA GLU A 209 20.18 20.08 -31.19
C GLU A 209 19.95 19.87 -29.68
N GLY A 210 20.16 18.65 -29.19
CA GLY A 210 19.93 18.27 -27.79
C GLY A 210 18.53 17.72 -27.47
N GLN A 211 17.56 17.85 -28.39
CA GLN A 211 16.19 17.34 -28.20
C GLN A 211 15.96 15.88 -28.64
N ARG A 212 17.01 15.20 -29.15
CA ARG A 212 16.96 13.81 -29.63
C ARG A 212 16.31 12.86 -28.61
N ASP A 213 16.76 12.91 -27.35
CA ASP A 213 16.27 12.00 -26.31
C ASP A 213 14.77 12.17 -26.05
N HIS A 214 14.31 13.43 -26.04
CA HIS A 214 12.91 13.80 -25.88
C HIS A 214 12.07 13.31 -27.08
N GLY A 215 12.52 13.56 -28.31
CA GLY A 215 11.84 13.10 -29.53
C GLY A 215 11.67 11.57 -29.59
N LEU A 216 12.70 10.82 -29.17
CA LEU A 216 12.60 9.36 -29.08
C LEU A 216 11.59 8.89 -28.02
N TRP A 217 11.48 9.59 -26.89
CA TRP A 217 10.49 9.26 -25.86
C TRP A 217 9.06 9.59 -26.29
N THR A 218 8.85 10.72 -26.95
CA THR A 218 7.52 11.14 -27.41
C THR A 218 7.03 10.26 -28.56
N LEU A 219 7.91 9.92 -29.51
CA LEU A 219 7.62 8.97 -30.57
C LEU A 219 7.27 7.59 -29.98
N ALA A 220 8.09 7.06 -29.07
CA ALA A 220 7.84 5.76 -28.44
C ALA A 220 6.48 5.71 -27.71
N ARG A 221 6.08 6.81 -27.07
CA ARG A 221 4.77 6.93 -26.42
C ARG A 221 3.62 6.86 -27.41
N ALA A 222 3.73 7.59 -28.51
CA ALA A 222 2.70 7.63 -29.54
C ALA A 222 2.57 6.27 -30.27
N VAL A 223 3.69 5.61 -30.58
CA VAL A 223 3.70 4.30 -31.25
C VAL A 223 3.11 3.20 -30.36
N ARG A 224 3.44 3.17 -29.07
CA ARG A 224 2.98 2.12 -28.15
C ARG A 224 1.45 2.08 -27.99
N ARG A 225 0.75 3.17 -28.33
CA ARG A 225 -0.73 3.25 -28.30
C ARG A 225 -1.40 2.31 -29.30
N TYR A 226 -0.71 2.03 -30.40
CA TYR A 226 -1.31 1.40 -31.58
C TYR A 226 -0.60 0.11 -31.98
N TYR A 227 0.70 0.02 -31.71
CA TYR A 227 1.54 -1.08 -32.17
C TYR A 227 2.21 -1.80 -30.99
N GLU A 228 2.31 -3.12 -31.10
CA GLU A 228 3.23 -3.87 -30.24
C GLU A 228 4.67 -3.57 -30.62
N PRO A 229 5.64 -3.63 -29.69
CA PRO A 229 7.03 -3.29 -29.98
C PRO A 229 7.65 -4.19 -31.05
N ALA A 230 7.11 -5.40 -31.24
CA ALA A 230 7.56 -6.34 -32.26
C ALA A 230 6.80 -6.23 -33.59
N ALA A 231 5.87 -5.28 -33.74
CA ALA A 231 5.09 -5.12 -34.96
C ALA A 231 5.98 -4.54 -36.08
N PRO A 232 5.90 -5.07 -37.31
CA PRO A 232 6.77 -4.66 -38.42
C PRO A 232 6.64 -3.16 -38.76
N GLU A 233 5.45 -2.59 -38.59
CA GLU A 233 5.15 -1.17 -38.85
C GLU A 233 5.97 -0.22 -37.97
N VAL A 234 6.42 -0.69 -36.81
CA VAL A 234 7.24 0.10 -35.88
C VAL A 234 8.59 0.45 -36.49
N ALA A 235 9.17 -0.43 -37.30
CA ALA A 235 10.42 -0.18 -38.00
C ALA A 235 10.25 0.95 -39.03
N ASP A 236 9.18 0.90 -39.82
CA ASP A 236 8.87 1.91 -40.84
C ASP A 236 8.59 3.29 -40.21
N ILE A 237 7.91 3.32 -39.06
CA ILE A 237 7.67 4.55 -38.30
C ILE A 237 9.01 5.13 -37.80
N PHE A 238 9.89 4.30 -37.25
CA PHE A 238 11.22 4.75 -36.81
C PHE A 238 12.04 5.29 -37.98
N ASP A 239 12.05 4.62 -39.13
CA ASP A 239 12.84 5.05 -40.29
C ASP A 239 12.39 6.43 -40.80
N ARG A 240 11.08 6.68 -40.89
CA ARG A 240 10.56 8.00 -41.28
C ARG A 240 10.95 9.09 -40.27
N TRP A 241 10.87 8.80 -38.98
CA TRP A 241 11.32 9.75 -37.95
C TRP A 241 12.82 10.02 -38.05
N TYR A 242 13.62 8.97 -38.24
CA TYR A 242 15.08 9.06 -38.32
C TYR A 242 15.52 9.90 -39.52
N THR A 243 14.94 9.67 -40.70
CA THR A 243 15.21 10.48 -41.90
C THR A 243 15.01 11.97 -41.66
N LEU A 244 13.97 12.36 -40.92
CA LEU A 244 13.68 13.76 -40.60
C LEU A 244 14.56 14.31 -39.45
N ALA A 245 14.96 13.46 -38.51
CA ALA A 245 15.74 13.87 -37.33
C ALA A 245 17.24 13.99 -37.60
N VAL A 246 17.82 13.19 -38.51
CA VAL A 246 19.27 13.13 -38.80
C VAL A 246 19.93 14.48 -39.08
N PRO A 247 19.31 15.41 -39.83
CA PRO A 247 19.90 16.74 -40.07
C PRO A 247 20.06 17.59 -38.80
N ILE A 248 19.30 17.28 -37.74
CA ILE A 248 19.13 18.12 -36.54
C ILE A 248 19.87 17.52 -35.33
N ILE A 249 19.92 16.19 -35.23
CA ILE A 249 20.50 15.50 -34.07
C ILE A 249 22.02 15.35 -34.16
N LYS A 250 22.68 15.45 -33.01
CA LYS A 250 24.13 15.24 -32.88
C LYS A 250 24.56 13.80 -33.14
N THR A 251 23.81 12.83 -32.60
CA THR A 251 24.09 11.40 -32.73
C THR A 251 23.50 10.85 -34.02
N LYS A 252 24.33 10.67 -35.05
CA LYS A 252 23.93 10.20 -36.40
C LYS A 252 24.07 8.70 -36.63
N ASP A 253 24.36 7.94 -35.58
CA ASP A 253 24.42 6.48 -35.67
C ASP A 253 22.98 5.93 -35.70
N ARG A 254 22.59 5.30 -36.81
CA ARG A 254 21.22 4.81 -37.00
C ARG A 254 20.89 3.69 -36.00
N ASP A 255 21.80 2.74 -35.83
CA ASP A 255 21.58 1.55 -35.04
C ASP A 255 21.49 1.88 -33.55
N LEU A 256 22.30 2.84 -33.08
CA LEU A 256 22.21 3.36 -31.72
C LEU A 256 20.87 4.06 -31.45
N ASN A 257 20.40 4.91 -32.39
CA ASN A 257 19.10 5.56 -32.26
C ASN A 257 17.96 4.55 -32.30
N GLN A 258 18.06 3.52 -33.13
CA GLN A 258 17.07 2.45 -33.23
C GLN A 258 17.03 1.65 -31.93
N ALA A 259 18.17 1.20 -31.42
CA ALA A 259 18.26 0.46 -30.17
C ALA A 259 17.66 1.27 -28.99
N GLU A 260 17.94 2.57 -28.92
CA GLU A 260 17.36 3.43 -27.89
C GLU A 260 15.86 3.64 -28.06
N PHE A 261 15.38 3.81 -29.29
CA PHE A 261 13.94 3.90 -29.59
C PHE A 261 13.21 2.64 -29.10
N TYR A 262 13.67 1.45 -29.49
CA TYR A 262 13.04 0.19 -29.08
C TYR A 262 13.15 -0.05 -27.57
N ARG A 263 14.28 0.30 -26.95
CA ARG A 263 14.40 0.30 -25.49
C ARG A 263 13.33 1.18 -24.85
N LYS A 264 13.14 2.41 -25.33
CA LYS A 264 12.11 3.32 -24.83
C LYS A 264 10.72 2.79 -25.08
N LEU A 265 10.44 2.26 -26.27
CA LEU A 265 9.14 1.68 -26.64
C LEU A 265 8.73 0.54 -25.70
N VAL A 266 9.68 -0.32 -25.33
CA VAL A 266 9.45 -1.38 -24.33
C VAL A 266 9.27 -0.81 -22.91
N LEU A 267 9.92 0.32 -22.59
CA LEU A 267 9.79 1.01 -21.30
C LEU A 267 8.56 1.93 -21.20
N VAL A 268 7.92 2.26 -22.33
CA VAL A 268 6.71 3.09 -22.35
C VAL A 268 5.56 2.27 -21.79
N GLU A 269 5.04 2.78 -20.68
CA GLU A 269 3.86 2.21 -20.02
C GLU A 269 2.62 3.08 -20.20
N ASN A 270 2.72 4.27 -20.80
CA ASN A 270 1.58 5.19 -20.98
C ASN A 270 1.79 6.22 -22.14
N PRO A 271 0.80 6.46 -23.03
CA PRO A 271 1.03 7.08 -24.34
C PRO A 271 0.93 8.62 -24.50
N GLY A 272 0.75 9.47 -23.47
CA GLY A 272 0.83 10.95 -23.66
C GLY A 272 -0.13 11.80 -22.80
N THR A 273 -0.39 13.07 -23.18
CA THR A 273 -1.23 14.06 -22.45
C THR A 273 -2.56 14.44 -23.13
N GLU A 274 -2.78 14.04 -24.40
CA GLU A 274 -3.97 14.42 -25.18
C GLU A 274 -5.30 13.91 -24.59
N TRP A 275 -5.25 12.85 -23.77
CA TRP A 275 -6.39 12.29 -23.06
C TRP A 275 -7.07 13.27 -22.09
N LYS A 276 -6.35 14.32 -21.63
CA LYS A 276 -6.88 15.27 -20.65
C LYS A 276 -8.10 16.03 -21.17
N ALA A 277 -8.03 16.51 -22.41
CA ALA A 277 -9.13 17.26 -23.04
C ALA A 277 -10.35 16.36 -23.29
N GLU A 278 -10.13 15.12 -23.73
CA GLU A 278 -11.20 14.13 -23.92
C GLU A 278 -11.82 13.71 -22.58
N ALA A 279 -11.02 13.55 -21.51
CA ALA A 279 -11.52 13.23 -20.18
C ALA A 279 -12.44 14.33 -19.63
N LEU A 280 -12.12 15.61 -19.87
CA LEU A 280 -12.96 16.74 -19.47
C LEU A 280 -14.29 16.77 -20.24
N LYS A 281 -14.30 16.41 -21.52
CA LYS A 281 -15.54 16.32 -22.32
C LYS A 281 -16.40 15.13 -21.90
N LEU A 282 -15.77 14.00 -21.54
CA LEU A 282 -16.46 12.76 -21.20
C LEU A 282 -17.04 12.79 -19.78
N ALA A 283 -16.35 13.38 -18.81
CA ALA A 283 -16.73 13.36 -17.38
C ALA A 283 -18.19 13.75 -17.08
N PRO A 284 -18.81 14.77 -17.72
CA PRO A 284 -20.23 15.09 -17.52
C PRO A 284 -21.20 13.95 -17.85
N SER A 285 -20.79 12.98 -18.67
CA SER A 285 -21.59 11.82 -19.07
C SER A 285 -21.48 10.64 -18.09
N CYS A 286 -20.80 10.82 -16.96
CA CYS A 286 -20.62 9.77 -15.97
C CYS A 286 -22.00 9.25 -15.49
N PRO A 287 -22.30 7.94 -15.67
CA PRO A 287 -23.60 7.37 -15.33
C PRO A 287 -23.78 7.17 -13.82
N LEU A 288 -22.72 7.39 -13.04
CA LEU A 288 -22.70 7.16 -11.60
C LEU A 288 -23.40 8.30 -10.86
N VAL A 289 -24.04 7.98 -9.72
CA VAL A 289 -24.62 8.96 -8.79
C VAL A 289 -23.67 9.14 -7.60
N PRO A 290 -22.65 10.02 -7.69
CA PRO A 290 -21.72 10.27 -6.59
C PRO A 290 -22.41 11.00 -5.41
N PRO A 291 -21.76 11.12 -4.23
CA PRO A 291 -22.38 11.70 -3.04
C PRO A 291 -22.67 13.20 -3.27
N PRO A 292 -23.51 13.83 -2.43
CA PRO A 292 -24.04 15.17 -2.68
C PRO A 292 -22.99 16.31 -2.68
N TRP A 293 -21.74 16.05 -2.32
CA TRP A 293 -20.68 17.06 -2.31
C TRP A 293 -20.08 17.31 -3.71
N SER A 294 -20.17 18.55 -4.19
CA SER A 294 -19.86 18.95 -5.57
C SER A 294 -18.42 18.63 -6.04
N THR A 295 -17.42 18.70 -5.16
CA THR A 295 -16.02 18.43 -5.52
C THR A 295 -15.71 16.93 -5.59
N VAL A 296 -16.31 16.12 -4.73
CA VAL A 296 -16.16 14.64 -4.77
C VAL A 296 -16.88 14.08 -5.99
N LYS A 297 -18.07 14.61 -6.30
CA LYS A 297 -18.80 14.33 -7.54
C LYS A 297 -17.96 14.58 -8.79
N ARG A 298 -17.34 15.76 -8.89
CA ARG A 298 -16.43 16.10 -10.01
C ARG A 298 -15.21 15.17 -10.07
N THR A 299 -14.64 14.82 -8.92
CA THR A 299 -13.49 13.91 -8.86
C THR A 299 -13.85 12.51 -9.35
N ALA A 300 -14.98 11.95 -8.89
CA ALA A 300 -15.44 10.62 -9.31
C ALA A 300 -15.77 10.57 -10.80
N ALA A 301 -16.45 11.61 -11.32
CA ALA A 301 -16.77 11.73 -12.74
C ALA A 301 -15.52 11.81 -13.62
N LEU A 302 -14.52 12.58 -13.18
CA LEU A 302 -13.23 12.65 -13.86
C LEU A 302 -12.52 11.31 -13.86
N VAL A 303 -12.40 10.67 -12.70
CA VAL A 303 -11.69 9.39 -12.55
C VAL A 303 -12.36 8.28 -13.38
N TRP A 304 -13.69 8.26 -13.45
CA TRP A 304 -14.44 7.42 -14.38
C TRP A 304 -14.07 7.72 -15.84
N ALA A 305 -14.08 8.98 -16.28
CA ALA A 305 -13.73 9.33 -17.65
C ALA A 305 -12.29 8.95 -18.01
N VAL A 306 -11.35 9.09 -17.07
CA VAL A 306 -9.96 8.66 -17.25
C VAL A 306 -9.87 7.14 -17.35
N ASN A 307 -10.66 6.40 -16.55
CA ASN A 307 -10.77 4.94 -16.68
C ASN A 307 -11.24 4.56 -18.09
N GLU A 308 -12.34 5.13 -18.57
CA GLU A 308 -12.88 4.80 -19.90
C GLU A 308 -11.89 5.06 -21.04
N LEU A 309 -11.08 6.11 -20.91
CA LEU A 309 -10.14 6.50 -21.95
C LEU A 309 -8.79 5.78 -21.88
N LEU A 310 -8.33 5.41 -20.68
CA LEU A 310 -6.95 4.99 -20.45
C LEU A 310 -6.81 3.60 -19.83
N ALA A 311 -7.89 2.94 -19.40
CA ALA A 311 -7.77 1.65 -18.75
C ALA A 311 -7.36 0.56 -19.75
N VAL A 312 -6.29 -0.16 -19.42
CA VAL A 312 -5.89 -1.40 -20.06
C VAL A 312 -6.01 -2.49 -19.00
N ASP A 313 -6.77 -3.55 -19.30
CA ASP A 313 -7.11 -4.61 -18.34
C ASP A 313 -7.74 -4.08 -17.04
N GLY A 314 -8.56 -3.03 -17.15
CA GLY A 314 -9.21 -2.37 -16.00
C GLY A 314 -8.28 -1.49 -15.15
N VAL A 315 -7.03 -1.28 -15.58
CA VAL A 315 -6.03 -0.46 -14.88
C VAL A 315 -5.68 0.77 -15.70
N PHE A 316 -5.83 1.95 -15.12
CA PHE A 316 -5.40 3.22 -15.71
C PHE A 316 -4.42 3.94 -14.78
N TRP A 317 -3.92 5.08 -15.21
CA TRP A 317 -2.94 5.87 -14.47
C TRP A 317 -3.41 7.31 -14.33
N LEU A 318 -3.14 7.90 -13.17
CA LEU A 318 -3.46 9.30 -12.93
C LEU A 318 -2.51 9.90 -11.88
N CYS A 319 -1.69 10.87 -12.24
CA CYS A 319 -0.89 11.57 -11.23
C CYS A 319 -1.70 12.66 -10.52
N CYS A 320 -1.32 13.00 -9.28
CA CYS A 320 -2.01 14.05 -8.52
C CYS A 320 -1.87 15.45 -9.14
N ARG A 321 -0.83 15.69 -9.96
CA ARG A 321 -0.69 16.95 -10.71
C ARG A 321 -1.67 17.03 -11.86
N ASP A 322 -1.80 15.98 -12.67
CA ASP A 322 -2.78 15.91 -13.76
C ASP A 322 -4.20 15.95 -13.21
N ALA A 323 -4.48 15.24 -12.11
CA ALA A 323 -5.77 15.34 -11.43
C ALA A 323 -6.03 16.75 -10.89
N GLY A 324 -5.02 17.43 -10.34
CA GLY A 324 -5.15 18.82 -9.87
C GLY A 324 -5.46 19.80 -11.00
N GLU A 325 -4.75 19.66 -12.13
CA GLU A 325 -5.01 20.44 -13.35
C GLU A 325 -6.43 20.23 -13.87
N LEU A 326 -6.87 18.97 -13.99
CA LEU A 326 -8.20 18.62 -14.51
C LEU A 326 -9.35 19.05 -13.58
N LEU A 327 -9.10 19.11 -12.27
CA LEU A 327 -10.11 19.50 -11.27
C LEU A 327 -10.07 20.98 -10.89
N ASP A 328 -9.11 21.74 -11.43
CA ASP A 328 -8.81 23.12 -11.05
C ASP A 328 -8.56 23.28 -9.53
N VAL A 329 -7.70 22.42 -8.98
CA VAL A 329 -7.29 22.45 -7.56
C VAL A 329 -5.79 22.19 -7.41
N SER A 330 -5.23 22.52 -6.25
CA SER A 330 -3.82 22.18 -5.97
C SER A 330 -3.59 20.66 -6.03
N HIS A 331 -2.41 20.22 -6.47
CA HIS A 331 -2.07 18.80 -6.51
C HIS A 331 -2.18 18.11 -5.13
N ALA A 332 -1.98 18.86 -4.03
CA ALA A 332 -2.20 18.39 -2.67
C ALA A 332 -3.69 18.17 -2.35
N ALA A 333 -4.57 19.07 -2.81
CA ALA A 333 -6.01 18.89 -2.69
C ALA A 333 -6.51 17.72 -3.56
N ALA A 334 -6.02 17.59 -4.80
CA ALA A 334 -6.31 16.46 -5.67
C ALA A 334 -5.86 15.13 -5.05
N ALA A 335 -4.70 15.08 -4.41
CA ALA A 335 -4.24 13.89 -3.70
C ALA A 335 -5.20 13.48 -2.57
N LYS A 336 -5.73 14.45 -1.81
CA LYS A 336 -6.74 14.21 -0.76
C LYS A 336 -8.08 13.73 -1.34
N LEU A 337 -8.50 14.28 -2.48
CA LEU A 337 -9.74 13.88 -3.16
C LEU A 337 -9.65 12.48 -3.76
N LEU A 338 -8.51 12.13 -4.39
CA LEU A 338 -8.24 10.77 -4.86
C LEU A 338 -8.15 9.79 -3.69
N LEU A 339 -7.55 10.20 -2.57
CA LEU A 339 -7.56 9.40 -1.33
C LEU A 339 -8.98 9.16 -0.83
N LEU A 340 -9.84 10.18 -0.87
CA LEU A 340 -11.23 10.05 -0.46
C LEU A 340 -12.01 9.05 -1.35
N LEU A 341 -11.78 9.04 -2.67
CA LEU A 341 -12.37 8.02 -3.55
C LEU A 341 -11.86 6.60 -3.22
N LYS A 342 -10.62 6.46 -2.75
CA LYS A 342 -10.11 5.18 -2.23
C LYS A 342 -10.82 4.77 -0.95
N THR A 343 -11.04 5.72 -0.04
CA THR A 343 -11.79 5.48 1.20
C THR A 343 -13.21 5.00 0.91
N TYR A 344 -13.83 5.48 -0.16
CA TYR A 344 -15.15 5.00 -0.58
C TYR A 344 -15.11 3.70 -1.41
N HIS A 345 -13.93 3.10 -1.63
CA HIS A 345 -13.74 1.93 -2.48
C HIS A 345 -14.19 2.14 -3.94
N TRP A 346 -14.13 3.38 -4.44
CA TRP A 346 -14.43 3.70 -5.84
C TRP A 346 -13.18 3.71 -6.70
N LEU A 347 -12.01 3.70 -6.05
CA LEU A 347 -10.71 3.77 -6.68
C LEU A 347 -9.70 2.93 -5.88
N SER A 348 -9.02 1.97 -6.51
CA SER A 348 -8.03 1.09 -5.85
C SER A 348 -6.65 1.28 -6.48
N VAL A 349 -5.56 1.22 -5.72
CA VAL A 349 -4.19 1.37 -6.27
C VAL A 349 -3.60 0.00 -6.60
N VAL A 350 -3.10 -0.17 -7.83
CA VAL A 350 -2.51 -1.44 -8.30
C VAL A 350 -1.00 -1.51 -8.09
N ARG A 351 -0.28 -0.39 -8.24
CA ARG A 351 1.16 -0.30 -7.96
C ARG A 351 1.52 1.08 -7.40
N PRO A 352 2.28 1.16 -6.30
CA PRO A 352 2.80 2.43 -5.79
C PRO A 352 3.94 2.96 -6.68
N PRO A 353 4.24 4.27 -6.61
CA PRO A 353 5.27 4.91 -7.41
C PRO A 353 6.66 4.37 -7.05
N THR A 354 7.49 4.12 -8.06
CA THR A 354 8.93 3.84 -7.89
C THR A 354 9.70 5.16 -7.88
N PRO A 355 10.98 5.19 -7.44
CA PRO A 355 11.81 6.41 -7.47
C PRO A 355 11.86 7.12 -8.84
N ASN A 356 11.58 6.39 -9.93
CA ASN A 356 11.55 6.90 -11.29
C ASN A 356 10.13 7.09 -11.88
N ARG A 357 9.05 6.89 -11.11
CA ARG A 357 7.65 6.99 -11.59
C ARG A 357 6.79 7.73 -10.57
N MET A 358 6.40 8.96 -10.87
CA MET A 358 5.76 9.88 -9.91
C MET A 358 4.25 9.71 -9.75
N ALA A 359 3.67 8.56 -10.11
CA ALA A 359 2.23 8.46 -10.22
C ALA A 359 1.67 7.04 -10.10
N ASN A 360 0.49 6.98 -9.48
CA ASN A 360 -0.18 5.75 -9.11
C ASN A 360 -0.91 5.14 -10.31
N ARG A 361 -0.96 3.81 -10.34
CA ARG A 361 -1.89 3.05 -11.19
C ARG A 361 -3.13 2.72 -10.40
N TYR A 362 -4.29 2.84 -11.01
CA TYR A 362 -5.57 2.64 -10.37
C TYR A 362 -6.47 1.66 -11.11
N ILE A 363 -7.35 0.98 -10.36
CA ILE A 363 -8.57 0.35 -10.84
C ILE A 363 -9.72 1.25 -10.39
N PHE A 364 -10.63 1.58 -11.30
CA PHE A 364 -11.86 2.28 -10.94
C PHE A 364 -12.97 1.25 -10.78
N THR A 365 -13.57 1.23 -9.59
CA THR A 365 -14.66 0.32 -9.20
C THR A 365 -16.01 1.04 -9.19
N GLY A 366 -16.01 2.38 -9.23
CA GLY A 366 -17.22 3.20 -9.10
C GLY A 366 -17.89 3.07 -7.73
N PRO A 367 -19.01 3.77 -7.48
CA PRO A 367 -19.91 3.46 -6.39
C PRO A 367 -20.47 2.05 -6.59
N GLY A 368 -19.79 1.07 -6.01
CA GLY A 368 -20.38 -0.24 -5.78
C GLY A 368 -21.69 -0.05 -5.03
N LEU A 369 -22.73 -0.76 -5.47
CA LEU A 369 -23.98 -0.89 -4.72
C LEU A 369 -23.66 -1.12 -3.24
N PRO A 370 -24.40 -0.51 -2.30
CA PRO A 370 -24.20 -0.77 -0.88
C PRO A 370 -24.28 -2.28 -0.68
N LEU A 371 -23.18 -2.89 -0.24
CA LEU A 371 -23.19 -4.32 0.08
C LEU A 371 -24.19 -4.53 1.25
N PRO A 372 -25.07 -5.54 1.17
CA PRO A 372 -26.22 -5.74 2.06
C PRO A 372 -25.85 -5.94 3.52
#